data_AF-A0A848W7K8-F1
#
_entry.id   AF-A0A848W7K8-F1
#
_cell.length_a   1.000
_cell.length_b   1.000
_cell.length_c   1.000
_cell.angle_alpha   90.00
_cell.angle_beta   90.00
_cell.angle_gamma   90.00
#
_symmetry.space_group_name_H-M   'P 1'
#
loop_
_entity.id
_entity.type
_entity.pdbx_description
1 polymer ?
#
loop_
_entity_poly.entity_id
_entity_poly.type
_entity_poly.pdbx_seq_one_letter_code
_entity_poly.pdbx_strand_id
1 'polypeptide(L)'
;PYTAHGVYQGIRAAVEYKLRRNDGLDGIDVAIQGLGSVGYDLARRLHAAGARLHVADINTDALNRAAEEFGATTVDTHDIHAVDVDVFAPCALGGAINDQTIGDIHASIVAGSANNQLAERRHGAELAARGILYAPDYVTNAGGIIELAYSPDFGREHDEQAIQKHIDGLYDTLMEIFARADKANAATNEIANEMAEERFKTG
;
A
#
# COMPACT_ATOMS: atom_id res chain seq x y z
N PRO A 1 3.12 5.15 12.55
CA PRO A 1 4.50 4.93 12.02
C PRO A 1 4.71 5.63 10.69
N TYR A 2 5.95 6.00 10.34
CA TYR A 2 6.25 6.62 9.03
C TYR A 2 5.90 5.69 7.85
N THR A 3 6.13 4.37 7.99
CA THR A 3 5.68 3.38 7.01
C THR A 3 4.17 3.43 6.77
N ALA A 4 3.35 3.56 7.81
CA ALA A 4 1.89 3.64 7.66
C ALA A 4 1.47 4.92 6.92
N HIS A 5 2.20 6.03 7.12
CA HIS A 5 2.00 7.25 6.35
C HIS A 5 2.35 7.05 4.87
N GLY A 6 3.46 6.38 4.57
CA GLY A 6 3.84 6.06 3.19
C GLY A 6 2.80 5.20 2.47
N VAL A 7 2.30 4.14 3.13
CA VAL A 7 1.23 3.30 2.56
C VAL A 7 -0.06 4.09 2.38
N TYR A 8 -0.41 4.95 3.33
CA TYR A 8 -1.56 5.85 3.18
C TYR A 8 -1.44 6.75 1.95
N GLN A 9 -0.27 7.35 1.70
CA GLN A 9 -0.04 8.14 0.49
C GLN A 9 -0.10 7.29 -0.78
N GLY A 10 0.38 6.05 -0.73
CA GLY A 10 0.27 5.13 -1.85
C GLY A 10 -1.16 4.73 -2.18
N ILE A 11 -1.99 4.47 -1.16
CA ILE A 11 -3.43 4.21 -1.36
C ILE A 11 -4.11 5.45 -1.96
N ARG A 12 -3.81 6.66 -1.48
CA ARG A 12 -4.35 7.89 -2.06
C ARG A 12 -4.01 8.03 -3.54
N ALA A 13 -2.74 7.84 -3.90
CA ALA A 13 -2.30 7.91 -5.29
C ALA A 13 -2.99 6.85 -6.15
N ALA A 14 -3.07 5.61 -5.66
CA ALA A 14 -3.69 4.51 -6.39
C ALA A 14 -5.19 4.72 -6.60
N VAL A 15 -5.92 5.22 -5.59
CA VAL A 15 -7.34 5.56 -5.68
C VAL A 15 -7.58 6.70 -6.68
N GLU A 16 -6.80 7.77 -6.61
CA GLU A 16 -6.92 8.88 -7.56
C GLU A 16 -6.65 8.40 -8.99
N TYR A 17 -5.60 7.59 -9.17
CA TYR A 17 -5.22 7.11 -10.49
C TYR A 17 -6.25 6.12 -11.08
N LYS A 18 -6.60 5.08 -10.32
CA LYS A 18 -7.42 3.96 -10.79
C LYS A 18 -8.90 4.30 -10.84
N LEU A 19 -9.42 4.95 -9.80
CA LEU A 19 -10.85 5.25 -9.64
C LEU A 19 -11.20 6.66 -10.11
N ARG A 20 -10.20 7.48 -10.49
CA ARG A 20 -10.39 8.89 -10.91
C ARG A 20 -11.08 9.73 -9.83
N ARG A 21 -10.82 9.41 -8.56
CA ARG A 21 -11.33 10.11 -7.38
C ARG A 21 -10.26 10.98 -6.75
N ASN A 22 -10.38 12.29 -6.93
CA ASN A 22 -9.48 13.31 -6.37
C ASN A 22 -10.05 13.98 -5.11
N ASP A 23 -11.21 13.53 -4.64
CA ASP A 23 -11.94 14.08 -3.48
C ASP A 23 -11.54 13.44 -2.15
N GLY A 24 -10.61 12.48 -2.16
CA GLY A 24 -10.09 11.81 -0.97
C GLY A 24 -10.45 10.33 -0.91
N LEU A 25 -10.54 9.80 0.32
CA LEU A 25 -10.80 8.38 0.58
C LEU A 25 -12.17 8.13 1.23
N ASP A 26 -13.01 9.17 1.28
CA ASP A 26 -14.34 9.05 1.88
C ASP A 26 -15.19 8.05 1.11
N GLY A 27 -15.69 7.06 1.84
CA GLY A 27 -16.47 5.95 1.31
C GLY A 27 -15.72 4.98 0.40
N ILE A 28 -14.39 4.97 0.38
CA ILE A 28 -13.59 3.90 -0.24
C ILE A 28 -13.59 2.67 0.67
N ASP A 29 -13.85 1.49 0.12
CA ASP A 29 -13.75 0.22 0.85
C ASP A 29 -12.31 -0.30 0.81
N VAL A 30 -11.73 -0.56 1.99
CA VAL A 30 -10.35 -1.06 2.11
C VAL A 30 -10.31 -2.32 2.96
N ALA A 31 -9.79 -3.41 2.39
CA ALA A 31 -9.47 -4.64 3.09
C ALA A 31 -8.01 -4.65 3.56
N ILE A 32 -7.80 -4.66 4.88
CA ILE A 32 -6.46 -4.66 5.50
C ILE A 32 -6.20 -6.06 6.09
N GLN A 33 -5.21 -6.75 5.51
CA GLN A 33 -4.73 -8.03 6.04
C GLN A 33 -3.52 -7.77 6.95
N GLY A 34 -3.74 -7.85 8.26
CA GLY A 34 -2.73 -7.61 9.30
C GLY A 34 -2.93 -6.27 10.01
N LEU A 35 -3.09 -6.35 11.33
CA LEU A 35 -3.30 -5.25 12.29
C LEU A 35 -2.11 -5.14 13.28
N GLY A 36 -0.89 -5.39 12.80
CA GLY A 36 0.33 -5.01 13.50
C GLY A 36 0.50 -3.49 13.59
N SER A 37 1.67 -3.01 14.04
CA SER A 37 1.90 -1.56 14.25
C SER A 37 1.61 -0.70 13.01
N VAL A 38 2.01 -1.16 11.82
CA VAL A 38 1.77 -0.42 10.56
C VAL A 38 0.32 -0.55 10.11
N GLY A 39 -0.24 -1.77 10.06
CA GLY A 39 -1.61 -2.01 9.62
C GLY A 39 -2.66 -1.33 10.50
N TYR A 40 -2.46 -1.29 11.81
CA TYR A 40 -3.36 -0.61 12.75
C TYR A 40 -3.32 0.92 12.60
N ASP A 41 -2.13 1.52 12.45
CA ASP A 41 -2.03 2.97 12.18
C ASP A 41 -2.56 3.34 10.79
N LEU A 42 -2.41 2.44 9.81
CA LEU A 42 -3.03 2.59 8.50
C LEU A 42 -4.55 2.60 8.61
N ALA A 43 -5.14 1.64 9.32
CA ALA A 43 -6.58 1.59 9.61
C ALA A 43 -7.07 2.89 10.25
N ARG A 44 -6.37 3.38 11.28
CA ARG A 44 -6.67 4.67 11.94
C ARG A 44 -6.68 5.84 10.96
N ARG A 45 -5.69 5.93 10.06
CA ARG A 45 -5.58 7.02 9.07
C ARG A 45 -6.68 6.95 8.01
N LEU A 46 -6.98 5.75 7.52
CA LEU A 46 -8.03 5.51 6.53
C LEU A 46 -9.42 5.81 7.12
N HIS A 47 -9.68 5.36 8.34
CA HIS A 47 -10.91 5.68 9.07
C HIS A 47 -11.08 7.19 9.25
N ALA A 48 -10.03 7.90 9.68
CA ALA A 48 -10.05 9.36 9.81
C ALA A 48 -10.29 10.09 8.47
N ALA A 49 -10.00 9.43 7.34
CA ALA A 49 -10.27 9.93 5.99
C ALA A 49 -11.64 9.50 5.43
N GLY A 50 -12.48 8.80 6.21
CA GLY A 50 -13.82 8.37 5.82
C GLY A 50 -13.90 7.02 5.09
N ALA A 51 -12.79 6.28 5.01
CA ALA A 51 -12.80 4.96 4.39
C ALA A 51 -13.55 3.93 5.25
N ARG A 52 -14.20 2.96 4.59
CA ARG A 52 -14.83 1.80 5.24
C ARG A 52 -13.82 0.66 5.28
N LEU A 53 -13.71 0.01 6.44
CA LEU A 53 -12.63 -0.94 6.68
C LEU A 53 -13.14 -2.37 6.83
N HIS A 54 -12.51 -3.27 6.11
CA HIS A 54 -12.55 -4.71 6.35
C HIS A 54 -11.19 -5.13 6.90
N VAL A 55 -11.14 -5.84 8.01
CA VAL A 55 -9.87 -6.16 8.69
C VAL A 55 -9.77 -7.63 9.02
N ALA A 56 -8.57 -8.19 8.86
CA ALA A 56 -8.27 -9.55 9.26
C ALA A 56 -6.91 -9.62 9.97
N ASP A 57 -6.85 -10.33 11.09
CA ASP A 57 -5.62 -10.63 11.84
C ASP A 57 -5.83 -11.90 12.67
N ILE A 58 -4.75 -12.59 13.02
CA ILE A 58 -4.78 -13.74 13.93
C ILE A 58 -4.99 -13.30 15.40
N ASN A 59 -4.71 -12.04 15.70
CA ASN A 59 -4.86 -11.43 17.01
C ASN A 59 -6.28 -10.86 17.17
N THR A 60 -7.12 -11.59 17.90
CA THR A 60 -8.50 -11.21 18.18
C THR A 60 -8.62 -9.88 18.94
N ASP A 61 -7.67 -9.54 19.82
CA ASP A 61 -7.71 -8.28 20.55
C ASP A 61 -7.50 -7.08 19.61
N ALA A 62 -6.62 -7.21 18.62
CA ALA A 62 -6.42 -6.19 17.60
C ALA A 62 -7.68 -6.01 16.73
N LEU A 63 -8.36 -7.11 16.37
CA LEU A 63 -9.61 -7.08 15.63
C LEU A 63 -10.73 -6.38 16.43
N ASN A 64 -10.92 -6.75 17.70
CA ASN A 64 -11.93 -6.15 18.55
C ASN A 64 -11.71 -4.64 18.70
N ARG A 65 -10.46 -4.22 18.93
CA ARG A 65 -10.12 -2.81 19.01
C ARG A 65 -10.36 -2.07 17.69
N ALA A 66 -10.02 -2.65 16.54
CA ALA A 66 -10.30 -2.03 15.25
C ALA A 66 -11.81 -1.92 14.96
N ALA A 67 -12.61 -2.91 15.38
CA ALA A 67 -14.06 -2.86 15.27
C ALA A 67 -14.67 -1.77 16.17
N GLU A 68 -14.21 -1.65 17.41
CA GLU A 68 -14.68 -0.65 18.36
C GLU A 68 -14.22 0.78 18.01
N GLU A 69 -12.94 0.96 17.68
CA GLU A 69 -12.34 2.28 17.44
C GLU A 69 -12.66 2.83 16.04
N PHE A 70 -12.77 1.95 15.03
CA PHE A 70 -12.88 2.37 13.62
C PHE A 70 -14.18 1.92 12.94
N GLY A 71 -15.04 1.16 13.63
CA GLY A 71 -16.23 0.56 13.01
C GLY A 71 -15.89 -0.47 11.92
N ALA A 72 -14.70 -1.09 12.00
CA ALA A 72 -14.23 -2.02 10.99
C ALA A 72 -15.02 -3.34 11.01
N THR A 73 -15.29 -3.89 9.83
CA THR A 73 -15.86 -5.23 9.67
C THR A 73 -14.75 -6.27 9.76
N THR A 74 -14.87 -7.22 10.68
CA THR A 74 -13.89 -8.32 10.81
C THR A 74 -14.15 -9.42 9.79
N VAL A 75 -13.08 -9.94 9.18
CA VAL A 75 -13.12 -10.99 8.16
C VAL A 75 -12.09 -12.06 8.50
N ASP A 76 -12.33 -13.30 8.05
CA ASP A 76 -11.33 -14.37 8.19
C ASP A 76 -10.07 -14.04 7.39
N THR A 77 -8.91 -14.37 7.96
CA THR A 77 -7.61 -14.19 7.30
C THR A 77 -7.47 -14.93 5.97
N HIS A 78 -8.21 -16.02 5.77
CA HIS A 78 -8.21 -16.77 4.52
C HIS A 78 -9.05 -16.08 3.45
N ASP A 79 -10.11 -15.36 3.83
CA ASP A 79 -11.09 -14.80 2.89
C ASP A 79 -10.84 -13.31 2.59
N ILE A 80 -10.02 -12.62 3.38
CA ILE A 80 -9.80 -11.16 3.30
C ILE A 80 -9.38 -10.66 1.90
N HIS A 81 -8.62 -11.46 1.15
CA HIS A 81 -8.16 -11.10 -0.19
C HIS A 81 -9.29 -11.13 -1.24
N ALA A 82 -10.35 -11.88 -0.96
CA ALA A 82 -11.50 -12.07 -1.84
C ALA A 82 -12.71 -11.19 -1.46
N VAL A 83 -12.57 -10.28 -0.48
CA VAL A 83 -13.63 -9.34 -0.15
C VAL A 83 -13.82 -8.36 -1.32
N ASP A 84 -15.07 -8.11 -1.68
CA ASP A 84 -15.43 -7.12 -2.69
C ASP A 84 -15.25 -5.70 -2.12
N VAL A 85 -14.06 -5.13 -2.35
CA VAL A 85 -13.64 -3.81 -1.89
C VAL A 85 -12.89 -3.07 -3.00
N ASP A 86 -12.63 -1.78 -2.83
CA ASP A 86 -11.83 -1.02 -3.80
C ASP A 86 -10.33 -1.36 -3.72
N VAL A 87 -9.82 -1.51 -2.49
CA VAL A 87 -8.39 -1.63 -2.18
C VAL A 87 -8.12 -2.84 -1.29
N PHE A 88 -7.21 -3.71 -1.71
CA PHE A 88 -6.62 -4.74 -0.86
C PHE A 88 -5.23 -4.29 -0.36
N ALA A 89 -5.05 -4.25 0.96
CA ALA A 89 -3.84 -3.78 1.63
C ALA A 89 -3.20 -4.93 2.45
N PRO A 90 -2.28 -5.72 1.84
CA PRO A 90 -1.52 -6.74 2.56
C PRO A 90 -0.48 -6.09 3.47
N CYS A 91 -0.67 -6.21 4.78
CA CYS A 91 0.15 -5.59 5.83
C CYS A 91 0.74 -6.59 6.83
N ALA A 92 0.54 -7.89 6.60
CA ALA A 92 1.01 -8.99 7.45
C ALA A 92 2.32 -9.60 6.91
N LEU A 93 2.22 -10.71 6.18
CA LEU A 93 3.36 -11.47 5.63
C LEU A 93 3.52 -11.20 4.13
N GLY A 94 4.73 -11.44 3.63
CA GLY A 94 5.00 -11.46 2.19
C GLY A 94 4.33 -12.64 1.49
N GLY A 95 4.23 -12.58 0.17
CA GLY A 95 3.62 -13.60 -0.67
C GLY A 95 2.10 -13.64 -0.59
N ALA A 96 1.47 -12.56 -0.11
CA ALA A 96 0.00 -12.45 -0.06
C ALA A 96 -0.64 -12.52 -1.45
N ILE A 97 0.10 -12.13 -2.49
CA ILE A 97 -0.30 -12.26 -3.89
C ILE A 97 0.50 -13.42 -4.49
N ASN A 98 -0.18 -14.53 -4.74
CA ASN A 98 0.42 -15.77 -5.23
C ASN A 98 -0.59 -16.51 -6.14
N ASP A 99 -0.20 -17.69 -6.65
CA ASP A 99 -1.05 -18.46 -7.57
C ASP A 99 -2.41 -18.89 -7.00
N GLN A 100 -2.53 -18.97 -5.67
CA GLN A 100 -3.77 -19.33 -4.99
C GLN A 100 -4.68 -18.12 -4.80
N THR A 101 -4.11 -16.95 -4.45
CA THR A 101 -4.90 -15.78 -4.09
C THR A 101 -5.19 -14.84 -5.25
N ILE A 102 -4.29 -14.74 -6.24
CA ILE A 102 -4.42 -13.78 -7.35
C ILE A 102 -5.69 -14.00 -8.19
N GLY A 103 -6.17 -15.25 -8.22
CA GLY A 103 -7.44 -15.67 -8.81
C GLY A 103 -8.65 -14.94 -8.25
N ASP A 104 -8.64 -14.74 -6.93
CA ASP A 104 -9.80 -14.40 -6.12
C ASP A 104 -9.77 -12.93 -5.64
N ILE A 105 -8.71 -12.17 -5.94
CA ILE A 105 -8.65 -10.74 -5.62
C ILE A 105 -9.71 -10.00 -6.44
N HIS A 106 -10.74 -9.52 -5.77
CA HIS A 106 -11.82 -8.70 -6.36
C HIS A 106 -11.50 -7.20 -6.34
N ALA A 107 -10.55 -6.79 -5.48
CA ALA A 107 -10.13 -5.40 -5.42
C ALA A 107 -9.51 -4.90 -6.72
N SER A 108 -9.82 -3.65 -7.07
CA SER A 108 -9.25 -2.99 -8.25
C SER A 108 -7.83 -2.44 -8.02
N ILE A 109 -7.43 -2.34 -6.75
CA ILE A 109 -6.15 -1.81 -6.30
C ILE A 109 -5.53 -2.76 -5.27
N VAL A 110 -4.22 -2.96 -5.35
CA VAL A 110 -3.41 -3.61 -4.30
C VAL A 110 -2.33 -2.65 -3.82
N ALA A 111 -2.37 -2.27 -2.54
CA ALA A 111 -1.43 -1.33 -1.94
C ALA A 111 -1.30 -1.58 -0.43
N GLY A 112 -0.24 -2.29 -0.03
CA GLY A 112 0.00 -2.68 1.36
C GLY A 112 1.37 -2.27 1.90
N SER A 113 1.63 -2.67 3.16
CA SER A 113 2.93 -2.46 3.82
C SER A 113 3.84 -3.68 3.85
N ALA A 114 3.31 -4.88 3.58
CA ALA A 114 4.09 -6.10 3.65
C ALA A 114 5.27 -6.04 2.67
N ASN A 115 6.40 -6.64 3.05
CA ASN A 115 7.53 -6.81 2.16
C ASN A 115 7.33 -8.05 1.30
N ASN A 116 7.76 -7.99 0.04
CA ASN A 116 7.61 -9.06 -0.95
C ASN A 116 6.13 -9.45 -1.12
N GLN A 117 5.24 -8.48 -1.38
CA GLN A 117 3.79 -8.75 -1.50
C GLN A 117 3.50 -9.76 -2.61
N LEU A 118 4.21 -9.63 -3.74
CA LEU A 118 4.22 -10.60 -4.83
C LEU A 118 5.10 -11.79 -4.44
N ALA A 119 4.54 -13.00 -4.45
CA ALA A 119 5.32 -14.23 -4.22
C ALA A 119 6.35 -14.45 -5.33
N GLU A 120 6.01 -14.08 -6.57
CA GLU A 120 6.91 -14.06 -7.72
C GLU A 120 6.73 -12.79 -8.54
N ARG A 121 7.79 -12.32 -9.20
CA ARG A 121 7.74 -11.11 -10.04
C ARG A 121 6.66 -11.15 -11.13
N ARG A 122 6.39 -12.34 -11.69
CA ARG A 122 5.36 -12.55 -12.73
C ARG A 122 3.94 -12.18 -12.26
N HIS A 123 3.68 -12.26 -10.95
CA HIS A 123 2.36 -11.91 -10.40
C HIS A 123 2.04 -10.43 -10.61
N GLY A 124 3.03 -9.55 -10.74
CA GLY A 124 2.81 -8.15 -11.09
C GLY A 124 2.23 -7.98 -12.50
N ALA A 125 2.74 -8.72 -13.48
CA ALA A 125 2.19 -8.74 -14.83
C ALA A 125 0.80 -9.38 -14.88
N GLU A 126 0.54 -10.39 -14.04
CA GLU A 126 -0.79 -11.00 -13.94
C GLU A 126 -1.82 -10.05 -13.33
N LEU A 127 -1.47 -9.29 -12.28
CA LEU A 127 -2.33 -8.23 -11.75
C LEU A 127 -2.65 -7.19 -12.83
N ALA A 128 -1.63 -6.74 -13.58
CA ALA A 128 -1.82 -5.80 -14.68
C ALA A 128 -2.75 -6.35 -15.77
N ALA A 129 -2.58 -7.62 -16.16
CA ALA A 129 -3.43 -8.29 -17.16
C ALA A 129 -4.90 -8.43 -16.69
N ARG A 130 -5.12 -8.53 -15.37
CA ARG A 130 -6.45 -8.52 -14.74
C ARG A 130 -7.01 -7.11 -14.56
N GLY A 131 -6.25 -6.08 -14.89
CA GLY A 131 -6.64 -4.69 -14.69
C GLY A 131 -6.62 -4.27 -13.22
N ILE A 132 -5.87 -4.96 -12.36
CA ILE A 132 -5.69 -4.60 -10.94
C ILE A 132 -4.45 -3.71 -10.83
N LEU A 133 -4.61 -2.51 -10.28
CA LEU A 133 -3.50 -1.57 -10.10
C LEU A 133 -2.68 -1.96 -8.86
N TYR A 134 -1.44 -2.39 -9.06
CA TYR A 134 -0.52 -2.68 -7.96
C TYR A 134 0.37 -1.47 -7.66
N ALA A 135 0.37 -1.01 -6.40
CA ALA A 135 1.36 -0.06 -5.89
C ALA A 135 2.58 -0.83 -5.35
N PRO A 136 3.77 -0.72 -5.98
CA PRO A 136 4.94 -1.51 -5.59
C PRO A 136 5.30 -1.36 -4.12
N ASP A 137 5.39 -2.49 -3.42
CA ASP A 137 5.61 -2.58 -1.98
C ASP A 137 6.82 -1.79 -1.47
N TYR A 138 7.97 -1.91 -2.13
CA TYR A 138 9.19 -1.19 -1.74
C TYR A 138 9.12 0.33 -1.94
N VAL A 139 8.08 0.83 -2.65
CA VAL A 139 7.79 2.27 -2.75
C VAL A 139 6.79 2.66 -1.66
N THR A 140 5.70 1.90 -1.49
CA THR A 140 4.66 2.22 -0.50
C THR A 140 5.17 2.10 0.94
N ASN A 141 6.03 1.12 1.24
CA ASN A 141 6.55 0.87 2.57
C ASN A 141 7.88 1.60 2.88
N ALA A 142 8.35 2.47 1.99
CA ALA A 142 9.63 3.17 2.08
C ALA A 142 9.75 4.12 3.29
N GLY A 143 8.65 4.45 3.97
CA GLY A 143 8.63 5.43 5.06
C GLY A 143 9.63 5.14 6.18
N GLY A 144 9.88 3.87 6.52
CA GLY A 144 10.88 3.51 7.54
C GLY A 144 12.32 3.70 7.07
N ILE A 145 12.60 3.48 5.79
CA ILE A 145 13.92 3.75 5.20
C ILE A 145 14.14 5.25 5.04
N ILE A 146 13.10 6.01 4.71
CA ILE A 146 13.14 7.47 4.68
C ILE A 146 13.46 8.01 6.08
N GLU A 147 12.76 7.58 7.12
CA GLU A 147 13.07 7.97 8.50
C GLU A 147 14.55 7.71 8.85
N LEU A 148 15.03 6.50 8.56
CA LEU A 148 16.41 6.11 8.81
C LEU A 148 17.41 7.00 8.04
N ALA A 149 17.11 7.37 6.80
CA ALA A 149 17.97 8.24 5.99
C ALA A 149 18.07 9.68 6.52
N TYR A 150 17.20 10.07 7.46
CA TYR A 150 17.23 11.35 8.18
C TYR A 150 17.63 11.18 9.64
N SER A 151 18.25 10.05 10.00
CA SER A 151 18.74 9.80 11.34
C SER A 151 20.20 10.26 11.53
N PRO A 152 20.64 10.42 12.80
CA PRO A 152 22.05 10.67 13.13
C PRO A 152 23.02 9.59 12.62
N ASP A 153 22.55 8.37 12.37
CA ASP A 153 23.38 7.29 11.81
C ASP A 153 23.88 7.62 10.40
N PHE A 154 23.18 8.53 9.71
CA PHE A 154 23.56 9.06 8.39
C PHE A 154 24.09 10.50 8.46
N GLY A 155 24.49 10.96 9.65
CA GLY A 155 25.08 12.28 9.86
C GLY A 155 24.11 13.44 9.69
N ARG A 156 22.80 13.18 9.86
CA ARG A 156 21.74 14.20 9.76
C ARG A 156 21.07 14.41 11.12
N GLU A 157 20.57 15.61 11.34
CA GLU A 157 19.64 15.84 12.44
C GLU A 157 18.27 15.25 12.09
N HIS A 158 17.60 14.68 13.10
CA HIS A 158 16.26 14.16 12.94
C HIS A 158 15.27 15.33 12.77
N ASP A 159 14.95 15.61 11.51
CA ASP A 159 13.97 16.63 11.10
C ASP A 159 12.66 15.95 10.69
N GLU A 160 11.70 15.97 11.61
CA GLU A 160 10.38 15.37 11.41
C GLU A 160 9.61 16.00 10.24
N GLN A 161 9.73 17.31 10.01
CA GLN A 161 9.04 17.97 8.89
C GLN A 161 9.64 17.55 7.56
N ALA A 162 10.97 17.44 7.47
CA ALA A 162 11.64 16.97 6.27
C ALA A 162 11.29 15.50 5.96
N ILE A 163 11.22 14.63 6.98
CA ILE A 163 10.81 13.23 6.83
C ILE A 163 9.38 13.14 6.31
N GLN A 164 8.42 13.84 6.95
CA GLN A 164 7.02 13.83 6.53
C GLN A 164 6.86 14.33 5.10
N LYS A 165 7.53 15.44 4.74
CA LYS A 165 7.51 15.98 3.38
C LYS A 165 8.08 15.00 2.35
N HIS A 166 9.12 14.25 2.69
CA HIS A 166 9.68 13.24 1.79
C HIS A 166 8.68 12.09 1.60
N ILE A 167 8.06 11.62 2.69
CA ILE A 167 7.03 10.57 2.63
C ILE A 167 5.82 11.02 1.82
N ASP A 168 5.40 12.28 1.93
CA ASP A 168 4.33 12.85 1.11
C ASP A 168 4.66 12.76 -0.39
N GLY A 169 5.93 12.92 -0.77
CA GLY A 169 6.41 12.75 -2.15
C GLY A 169 6.32 11.31 -2.71
N LEU A 170 6.02 10.30 -1.87
CA LEU A 170 5.70 8.95 -2.35
C LEU A 170 4.42 8.95 -3.20
N TYR A 171 3.49 9.87 -2.92
CA TYR A 171 2.29 10.10 -3.74
C TYR A 171 2.67 10.38 -5.20
N ASP A 172 3.51 11.39 -5.42
CA ASP A 172 3.92 11.82 -6.76
C ASP A 172 4.76 10.74 -7.47
N THR A 173 5.62 10.05 -6.71
CA THR A 173 6.43 8.94 -7.24
C THR A 173 5.54 7.81 -7.76
N LEU A 174 4.49 7.45 -7.03
CA LEU A 174 3.55 6.41 -7.45
C LEU A 174 2.70 6.86 -8.64
N MET A 175 2.22 8.11 -8.66
CA MET A 175 1.52 8.67 -9.82
C MET A 175 2.37 8.60 -11.09
N GLU A 176 3.67 8.89 -10.99
CA GLU A 176 4.61 8.75 -12.11
C GLU A 176 4.77 7.29 -12.56
N ILE A 177 4.94 6.35 -11.62
CA ILE A 177 5.02 4.91 -11.91
C ILE A 177 3.77 4.45 -12.67
N PHE A 178 2.57 4.81 -12.19
CA PHE A 178 1.31 4.40 -12.81
C PHE A 178 1.17 4.96 -14.23
N ALA A 179 1.46 6.25 -14.41
CA ALA A 179 1.39 6.89 -15.72
C ALA A 179 2.37 6.28 -16.73
N ARG A 180 3.60 5.95 -16.29
CA ARG A 180 4.59 5.29 -17.14
C ARG A 180 4.20 3.85 -17.46
N ALA A 181 3.66 3.10 -16.49
CA ALA A 181 3.17 1.73 -16.68
C ALA A 181 2.04 1.66 -17.70
N ASP A 182 1.04 2.54 -17.60
CA ASP A 182 -0.05 2.59 -18.58
C ASP A 182 0.47 2.95 -19.99
N LYS A 183 1.39 3.91 -20.08
CA LYS A 183 1.98 4.31 -21.37
C LYS A 183 2.80 3.20 -22.01
N ALA A 184 3.53 2.43 -21.20
CA ALA A 184 4.36 1.32 -21.65
C ALA A 184 3.60 0.00 -21.82
N ASN A 185 2.35 -0.08 -21.32
CA ASN A 185 1.60 -1.32 -21.18
C ASN A 185 2.41 -2.41 -20.46
N ALA A 186 3.00 -2.04 -19.31
CA ALA A 186 3.90 -2.86 -18.51
C ALA A 186 3.46 -2.91 -17.05
N ALA A 187 3.98 -3.88 -16.29
CA ALA A 187 3.63 -3.99 -14.88
C ALA A 187 4.29 -2.88 -14.05
N THR A 188 3.59 -2.38 -13.03
CA THR A 188 4.09 -1.27 -12.19
C THR A 188 5.39 -1.59 -11.46
N ASN A 189 5.59 -2.85 -11.07
CA ASN A 189 6.83 -3.32 -10.44
C ASN A 189 8.02 -3.33 -11.40
N GLU A 190 7.80 -3.47 -12.71
CA GLU A 190 8.85 -3.38 -13.72
C GLU A 190 9.25 -1.93 -13.94
N ILE A 191 8.26 -1.05 -14.16
CA ILE A 191 8.48 0.39 -14.30
C ILE A 191 9.16 1.02 -13.08
N ALA A 192 8.77 0.61 -11.88
CA ALA A 192 9.39 1.11 -10.67
C ALA A 192 10.88 0.70 -10.57
N ASN A 193 11.26 -0.49 -11.07
CA ASN A 193 12.67 -0.88 -11.17
C ASN A 193 13.41 -0.06 -12.22
N GLU A 194 12.83 0.13 -13.40
CA GLU A 194 13.42 0.95 -14.48
C GLU A 194 13.69 2.38 -14.00
N MET A 195 12.70 3.00 -13.33
CA MET A 195 12.84 4.33 -12.73
C MET A 195 13.96 4.39 -11.68
N ALA A 196 14.11 3.35 -10.85
CA ALA A 196 15.19 3.29 -9.89
C ALA A 196 16.56 3.20 -10.59
N GLU A 197 16.70 2.37 -11.63
CA GLU A 197 17.92 2.26 -12.42
C GLU A 197 18.29 3.56 -13.14
N GLU A 198 17.30 4.29 -13.68
CA GLU A 198 17.50 5.61 -14.28
C GLU A 198 18.12 6.58 -13.26
N ARG A 199 17.55 6.66 -12.05
CA ARG A 199 18.03 7.54 -10.99
C ARG A 199 19.47 7.22 -10.58
N PHE A 200 19.84 5.94 -10.48
CA PHE A 200 21.22 5.53 -10.17
C PHE A 200 22.23 5.85 -11.27
N LYS A 201 21.82 5.95 -12.54
CA LYS A 201 22.71 6.31 -13.65
C LYS A 201 22.95 7.83 -13.73
N THR A 202 22.00 8.62 -13.24
CA THR A 202 22.05 10.08 -13.32
C THR A 202 22.58 10.76 -12.05
N GLY A 203 22.65 10.04 -10.93
CA GLY A 203 23.17 10.52 -9.64
C GLY A 203 24.62 10.15 -9.43
#